data_AF-A0A504YAP1-F1
#
_entry.id   AF-A0A504YAP1-F1
#
_cell.length_a   1.000
_cell.length_b   1.000
_cell.length_c   1.000
_cell.angle_alpha   90.00
_cell.angle_beta   90.00
_cell.angle_gamma   90.00
#
_symmetry.space_group_name_H-M   'P 1'
#
loop_
_entity.id
_entity.type
_entity.pdbx_description
1 polymer ?
#
loop_
_entity_poly.entity_id
_entity_poly.type
_entity_poly.pdbx_seq_one_letter_code
_entity_poly.pdbx_strand_id
1 'polypeptide(L)'
;MSKCLSRGPEDNVFVYFSDHGTRNLFAFPTGVVSFITFIIIIIQLWATDLNDTLTAMKEARRFNKLVIYMEACYSGSMFENILPSNISGEIFG
;
A
#
# COMPACT_ATOMS: atom_id res chain seq x y z
N MET A 1 18.12 -14.27 3.90
CA MET A 1 17.98 -13.23 4.94
C MET A 1 16.90 -12.27 4.45
N SER A 2 15.73 -12.23 5.09
CA SER A 2 14.68 -11.27 4.76
C SER A 2 15.01 -9.91 5.37
N LYS A 3 14.96 -8.85 4.55
CA LYS A 3 15.16 -7.48 5.00
C LYS A 3 13.80 -6.86 5.27
N CYS A 4 13.51 -6.56 6.53
CA CYS A 4 12.25 -5.94 6.95
C CYS A 4 12.50 -4.49 7.40
N LEU A 5 11.43 -3.70 7.45
CA LEU A 5 11.46 -2.36 8.03
C LEU A 5 11.61 -2.45 9.56
N SER A 6 12.85 -2.41 10.05
CA SER A 6 13.19 -2.30 11.48
C SER A 6 13.45 -0.82 11.81
N ARG A 7 12.40 0.00 11.75
CA ARG A 7 12.49 1.45 11.93
C ARG A 7 11.74 1.93 13.17
N GLY A 8 12.21 3.03 13.73
CA GLY A 8 11.71 3.67 14.94
C GLY A 8 11.11 5.07 14.68
N PRO A 9 10.73 5.79 15.74
CA PRO A 9 9.97 7.03 15.65
C PRO A 9 10.71 8.21 14.98
N GLU A 10 12.02 8.10 14.78
CA GLU A 10 12.85 9.16 14.14
C GLU A 10 13.05 8.92 12.64
N ASP A 11 12.67 7.74 12.15
CA ASP A 11 12.97 7.33 10.78
C ASP A 11 11.95 7.85 9.77
N ASN A 12 12.43 8.43 8.68
CA ASN A 12 11.59 8.77 7.54
C ASN A 12 11.54 7.60 6.55
N VAL A 13 10.35 7.24 6.12
CA VAL A 13 10.08 6.08 5.25
C VAL A 13 9.50 6.56 3.94
N PHE A 14 10.04 6.07 2.83
CA PHE A 14 9.51 6.27 1.49
C PHE A 14 9.15 4.92 0.87
N VAL A 15 7.94 4.81 0.34
CA VAL A 15 7.42 3.61 -0.31
C VAL A 15 6.97 3.96 -1.72
N TYR A 16 7.40 3.16 -2.70
CA TYR A 16 7.03 3.31 -4.10
C TYR A 16 6.34 2.03 -4.59
N PHE A 17 5.13 2.16 -5.11
CA PHE A 17 4.35 1.09 -5.73
C PHE A 17 4.10 1.43 -7.20
N SER A 18 4.26 0.44 -8.09
CA SER A 18 4.01 0.55 -9.53
C SER A 18 3.60 -0.82 -10.05
N ASP A 19 2.32 -0.96 -10.40
CA ASP A 19 1.74 -2.18 -11.00
C ASP A 19 0.30 -1.88 -11.48
N HIS A 20 -0.45 -2.92 -11.80
CA HIS A 20 -1.87 -2.90 -12.07
C HIS A 20 -2.71 -2.68 -10.80
N GLY A 21 -3.85 -2.01 -10.99
CA GLY A 21 -4.82 -1.77 -9.94
C GLY A 21 -6.24 -1.78 -10.49
N THR A 22 -7.20 -1.91 -9.58
CA THR A 22 -8.62 -1.64 -9.81
C THR A 22 -9.16 -0.84 -8.62
N ARG A 23 -10.45 -0.53 -8.62
CA ARG A 23 -11.04 0.27 -7.56
C ARG A 23 -10.82 -0.40 -6.19
N ASN A 24 -10.22 0.35 -5.26
CA ASN A 24 -9.87 -0.03 -3.88
C ASN A 24 -8.93 -1.23 -3.78
N LEU A 25 -8.18 -1.55 -4.84
CA LEU A 25 -7.35 -2.75 -4.89
C LEU A 25 -6.08 -2.57 -5.74
N PHE A 26 -4.94 -2.93 -5.17
CA PHE A 26 -3.65 -2.97 -5.84
C PHE A 26 -3.20 -4.43 -6.02
N ALA A 27 -2.78 -4.81 -7.23
CA ALA A 27 -2.37 -6.18 -7.52
C ALA A 27 -0.86 -6.35 -7.31
N PHE A 28 -0.45 -7.52 -6.80
CA PHE A 28 0.94 -7.94 -6.80
C PHE A 28 1.17 -9.05 -7.83
N PRO A 29 2.39 -9.14 -8.40
CA PRO A 29 2.74 -10.24 -9.27
C PRO A 29 2.74 -11.54 -8.47
N THR A 30 2.02 -12.55 -8.96
CA THR A 30 2.07 -13.90 -8.37
C THR A 30 2.98 -14.79 -9.20
N GLY A 31 3.89 -15.48 -8.51
CA GLY A 31 4.74 -16.48 -9.14
C GLY A 31 3.93 -17.70 -9.56
N VAL A 32 4.32 -18.26 -10.71
CA VAL A 32 3.81 -19.44 -11.44
C VAL A 32 2.54 -19.25 -12.28
N VAL A 33 2.79 -18.91 -13.54
CA VAL A 33 1.89 -18.98 -14.70
C VAL A 33 1.59 -20.44 -15.05
N SER A 34 0.40 -20.91 -14.70
CA SER A 34 -0.31 -21.91 -15.50
C SER A 34 -1.71 -21.36 -15.75
N PHE A 35 -2.16 -21.38 -17.00
CA PHE A 35 -3.34 -20.65 -17.46
C PHE A 35 -4.67 -21.05 -16.78
N ILE A 36 -4.69 -22.16 -16.04
CA ILE A 36 -5.82 -22.62 -15.22
C ILE A 36 -5.82 -21.98 -13.81
N THR A 37 -4.71 -21.35 -13.40
CA THR A 37 -4.50 -20.69 -12.09
C THR A 37 -4.59 -19.16 -12.18
N PHE A 38 -4.92 -18.59 -13.35
CA PHE A 38 -5.12 -17.13 -13.50
C PHE A 38 -6.29 -16.59 -12.67
N ILE A 39 -7.20 -17.47 -12.22
CA ILE A 39 -8.42 -17.10 -11.47
C ILE A 39 -8.25 -17.17 -9.93
N ILE A 40 -7.25 -17.87 -9.39
CA ILE A 40 -7.30 -18.29 -7.97
C ILE A 40 -6.26 -17.61 -7.05
N ILE A 41 -5.19 -16.99 -7.58
CA ILE A 41 -4.20 -16.34 -6.71
C ILE A 41 -3.74 -15.03 -7.36
N ILE A 42 -4.57 -13.98 -7.30
CA ILE A 42 -4.06 -12.62 -7.31
C ILE A 42 -3.83 -12.28 -5.84
N ILE A 43 -2.57 -12.09 -5.44
CA ILE A 43 -2.27 -11.47 -4.15
C ILE A 43 -2.68 -10.01 -4.29
N GLN A 44 -3.72 -9.63 -3.56
CA GLN A 44 -4.38 -8.34 -3.68
C GLN A 44 -4.14 -7.57 -2.38
N LEU A 45 -3.82 -6.29 -2.51
CA LEU A 45 -3.80 -5.35 -1.41
C LEU A 45 -5.08 -4.52 -1.47
N TRP A 46 -5.96 -4.71 -0.51
CA TRP A 46 -7.16 -3.88 -0.38
C TRP A 46 -6.82 -2.54 0.25
N ALA A 47 -7.57 -1.50 -0.14
CA ALA A 47 -7.43 -0.16 0.43
C ALA A 47 -7.61 -0.15 1.96
N THR A 48 -8.54 -0.97 2.47
CA THR A 48 -8.78 -1.15 3.91
C THR A 48 -7.57 -1.74 4.62
N ASP A 49 -7.00 -2.82 4.09
CA ASP A 49 -5.86 -3.50 4.70
C ASP A 49 -4.61 -2.61 4.74
N LEU A 50 -4.39 -1.86 3.65
CA LEU A 50 -3.31 -0.87 3.59
C LEU A 50 -3.52 0.18 4.69
N ASN A 51 -4.70 0.77 4.78
CA ASN A 51 -4.94 1.84 5.75
C ASN A 51 -4.93 1.38 7.21
N ASP A 52 -5.48 0.21 7.50
CA ASP A 52 -5.43 -0.40 8.84
C ASP A 52 -3.98 -0.63 9.25
N THR A 53 -3.16 -1.12 8.32
CA THR A 53 -1.71 -1.29 8.54
C THR A 53 -1.01 0.04 8.79
N LEU A 54 -1.29 1.08 7.99
CA LEU A 54 -0.71 2.40 8.17
C LEU A 54 -1.10 3.04 9.51
N THR A 55 -2.36 2.86 9.91
CA THR A 55 -2.87 3.32 11.21
C THR A 55 -2.16 2.62 12.35
N ALA A 56 -2.07 1.29 12.31
CA ALA A 56 -1.35 0.51 13.32
C ALA A 56 0.13 0.88 13.39
N MET A 57 0.80 1.12 12.26
CA MET A 57 2.20 1.56 12.22
C MET A 57 2.40 2.96 12.81
N LYS A 58 1.45 3.88 12.58
CA LYS A 58 1.44 5.22 13.16
C LYS A 58 1.25 5.17 14.68
N GLU A 59 0.27 4.40 15.16
CA GLU A 59 0.02 4.20 16.59
C GLU A 59 1.22 3.58 17.31
N ALA A 60 1.87 2.60 16.66
CA ALA A 60 3.10 1.99 17.15
C ALA A 60 4.37 2.83 16.93
N ARG A 61 4.24 4.07 16.43
CA ARG A 61 5.34 5.03 16.18
C ARG A 61 6.52 4.41 15.41
N ARG A 62 6.22 3.69 14.34
CA ARG A 62 7.21 2.98 13.49
C ARG A 62 7.97 3.87 12.51
N PHE A 63 7.59 5.14 12.40
CA PHE A 63 8.22 6.14 11.54
C PHE A 63 7.93 7.56 12.07
N ASN A 64 8.78 8.52 11.70
CA ASN A 64 8.57 9.96 11.87
C ASN A 64 7.63 10.49 10.77
N LYS A 65 8.04 10.27 9.51
CA LYS A 65 7.27 10.63 8.31
C LYS A 65 7.23 9.45 7.35
N LEU A 66 6.07 9.25 6.73
CA LEU A 66 5.85 8.26 5.70
C LEU A 66 5.34 8.95 4.44
N VAL A 67 6.00 8.72 3.32
CA VAL A 67 5.57 9.16 2.00
C VAL A 67 5.36 7.93 1.13
N ILE A 68 4.17 7.83 0.54
CA ILE A 68 3.82 6.74 -0.38
C ILE A 68 3.58 7.35 -1.75
N TYR A 69 4.27 6.82 -2.76
CA TYR A 69 3.99 7.09 -4.16
C TYR A 69 3.41 5.82 -4.77
N MET A 70 2.25 5.91 -5.43
CA MET A 70 1.57 4.77 -6.01
C MET A 70 1.12 5.08 -7.44
N GLU A 71 1.66 4.33 -8.39
CA GLU A 71 1.28 4.36 -9.79
C GLU A 71 0.51 3.07 -10.12
N ALA A 72 -0.81 3.21 -10.33
CA ALA A 72 -1.70 2.13 -10.74
C ALA A 72 -3.01 2.70 -11.27
N CYS A 73 -3.73 1.93 -12.09
CA CYS A 73 -5.11 2.27 -12.43
C CYS A 73 -5.95 2.40 -11.15
N TYR A 74 -6.70 3.50 -11.01
CA TYR A 74 -7.50 3.81 -9.82
C TYR A 74 -6.68 3.93 -8.52
N SER A 75 -5.38 4.27 -8.57
CA SER A 75 -4.53 4.46 -7.39
C SER A 75 -5.13 5.38 -6.33
N GLY A 76 -5.79 6.47 -6.74
CA GLY A 76 -6.48 7.39 -5.82
C GLY A 76 -7.56 6.73 -4.94
N SER A 77 -8.21 5.68 -5.45
CA SER A 77 -9.22 4.92 -4.68
C SER A 77 -8.63 4.12 -3.52
N MET A 78 -7.31 3.90 -3.49
CA MET A 78 -6.62 3.27 -2.35
C MET A 78 -6.59 4.16 -1.10
N PHE A 79 -6.89 5.45 -1.26
CA PHE A 79 -6.80 6.46 -0.20
C PHE A 79 -8.10 7.27 -0.01
N GLU A 80 -9.07 7.10 -0.90
CA GLU A 80 -10.33 7.84 -0.93
C GLU A 80 -11.20 7.51 0.30
N ASN A 81 -11.70 8.52 1.02
CA ASN A 81 -12.57 8.40 2.22
C ASN A 81 -11.99 7.56 3.37
N ILE A 82 -10.71 7.19 3.29
CA ILE A 82 -10.06 6.23 4.18
C ILE A 82 -8.94 6.93 4.99
N LEU A 83 -8.30 7.95 4.42
CA LEU A 83 -7.30 8.75 5.13
C LEU A 83 -7.97 9.73 6.12
N PRO A 84 -7.60 9.71 7.42
CA PRO A 84 -8.04 10.74 8.36
C PRO A 84 -7.58 12.12 7.91
N SER A 85 -8.39 13.14 8.20
CA SER A 85 -8.20 14.54 7.79
C SER A 85 -6.89 15.20 8.25
N ASN A 86 -6.11 14.51 9.10
CA ASN A 86 -4.79 14.95 9.58
C ASN A 86 -3.61 14.41 8.74
N ILE A 87 -3.88 13.75 7.62
CA ILE A 87 -2.87 13.32 6.65
C ILE A 87 -2.91 14.29 5.47
N SER A 88 -1.80 15.01 5.24
CA SER A 88 -1.60 15.77 4.02
C SER A 88 -1.33 14.79 2.86
N GLY A 89 -2.38 14.19 2.33
CA GLY A 89 -2.33 13.35 1.15
C GLY A 89 -2.75 14.16 -0.07
N GLU A 90 -1.83 14.43 -0.99
CA GLU A 90 -2.19 14.89 -2.33
C GLU A 90 -2.45 13.66 -3.19
N ILE A 91 -3.70 13.50 -3.63
CA ILE A 91 -4.09 12.41 -4.53
C ILE A 91 -3.78 12.89 -5.95
N PHE A 92 -2.69 12.39 -6.53
CA PHE A 92 -2.40 12.54 -7.95
C PHE A 92 -2.99 11.32 -8.67
N GLY A 93 -4.00 11.57 -9.52
CA GLY A 93 -4.66 10.57 -10.35
C GLY A 93 -4.20 10.62 -11.80
#